data_AF-A0A1M7PRH9-F1
#
_entry.id   AF-A0A1M7PRH9-F1
#
_cell.length_a   1.000
_cell.length_b   1.000
_cell.length_c   1.000
_cell.angle_alpha   90.00
_cell.angle_beta   90.00
_cell.angle_gamma   90.00
#
_symmetry.space_group_name_H-M   'P 1'
#
loop_
_entity.id
_entity.type
_entity.pdbx_description
1 polymer ?
#
loop_
_entity_poly.entity_id
_entity_poly.type
_entity_poly.pdbx_seq_one_letter_code
_entity_poly.pdbx_strand_id
1 'polypeptide(L)'
;MQIDHLFIRVKPCGAEAEALRAFGLIEGSGNVHPGQGTANRRFFFANAFIELLWIADEAEVHSAQTRPTMLHERLSDGAASPFGICFRPAHSAEGPAFATFDYAPSYLPPGMRIGIAANAPLSEPMWFFVATGKAPEAWPVERRQPLQPAHGLTNISGLKFTATAPLSPAARASGIEFTPGSAHLLEISFDNEKRGLTKDFRPVLPIIFRY
;
A
#
# COMPACT_ATOMS: atom_id res chain seq x y z
N MET A 1 10.50 -1.28 -11.70
CA MET A 1 9.20 -1.63 -11.10
C MET A 1 8.34 -0.38 -11.01
N GLN A 2 7.03 -0.52 -10.98
CA GLN A 2 6.07 0.56 -10.76
C GLN A 2 5.23 0.28 -9.52
N ILE A 3 4.70 1.33 -8.88
CA ILE A 3 3.74 1.15 -7.78
C ILE A 3 2.45 0.55 -8.36
N ASP A 4 1.98 -0.53 -7.73
CA ASP A 4 0.66 -1.10 -7.97
C ASP A 4 -0.35 -0.47 -7.00
N HIS A 5 -0.02 -0.49 -5.71
CA HIS A 5 -0.75 0.17 -4.65
C HIS A 5 0.10 0.33 -3.40
N LEU A 6 -0.43 1.09 -2.45
CA LEU A 6 0.08 1.14 -1.09
C LEU A 6 -1.03 0.82 -0.11
N PHE A 7 -0.70 0.21 1.02
CA PHE A 7 -1.60 0.11 2.15
C PHE A 7 -1.14 0.95 3.33
N ILE A 8 -2.11 1.38 4.13
CA ILE A 8 -1.93 2.06 5.40
C ILE A 8 -2.74 1.28 6.46
N ARG A 9 -2.08 0.88 7.54
CA ARG A 9 -2.72 0.31 8.73
C ARG A 9 -3.71 1.32 9.28
N VAL A 10 -4.95 0.88 9.45
CA VAL A 10 -6.01 1.64 10.11
C VAL A 10 -6.76 0.76 11.10
N LYS A 11 -7.62 1.38 11.92
CA LYS A 11 -8.57 0.64 12.74
C LYS A 11 -9.85 0.33 11.96
N PRO A 12 -10.53 -0.80 12.23
CA PRO A 12 -11.84 -1.06 11.65
C PRO A 12 -12.80 0.09 11.99
N CYS A 13 -13.56 0.56 11.00
CA CYS A 13 -14.48 1.69 11.13
C CYS A 13 -13.83 3.01 11.62
N GLY A 14 -12.51 3.16 11.44
CA GLY A 14 -11.79 4.35 11.85
C GLY A 14 -12.11 5.60 11.02
N ALA A 15 -11.71 6.77 11.53
CA ALA A 15 -11.94 8.08 10.92
C ALA A 15 -11.08 8.35 9.67
N GLU A 16 -10.11 7.49 9.38
CA GLU A 16 -9.10 7.63 8.34
C GLU A 16 -9.71 7.75 6.94
N ALA A 17 -10.64 6.87 6.60
CA ALA A 17 -11.33 6.93 5.32
C ALA A 17 -12.23 8.17 5.22
N GLU A 18 -12.86 8.58 6.31
CA GLU A 18 -13.69 9.78 6.33
C GLU A 18 -12.85 11.05 6.17
N ALA A 19 -11.63 11.09 6.69
CA ALA A 19 -10.69 12.17 6.45
C ALA A 19 -10.32 12.28 4.95
N LEU A 20 -10.10 11.15 4.28
CA LEU A 20 -9.87 11.11 2.83
C LEU A 20 -11.11 11.55 2.03
N ARG A 21 -12.30 11.14 2.44
CA ARG A 21 -13.57 11.57 1.82
C ARG A 21 -13.86 13.05 2.05
N ALA A 22 -13.58 13.58 3.24
CA ALA A 22 -13.73 14.99 3.56
C ALA A 22 -12.74 15.88 2.79
N PHE A 23 -11.56 15.35 2.45
CA PHE A 23 -10.64 15.98 1.51
C PHE A 23 -11.20 16.00 0.07
N GLY A 24 -12.13 15.09 -0.23
CA GLY A 24 -12.82 15.01 -1.51
C GLY A 24 -12.55 13.72 -2.27
N LEU A 25 -11.82 12.74 -1.73
CA LEU A 25 -11.63 11.48 -2.45
C LEU A 25 -12.91 10.64 -2.49
N ILE A 26 -13.14 9.99 -3.63
CA ILE A 26 -14.24 9.03 -3.80
C ILE A 26 -13.72 7.64 -3.45
N GLU A 27 -14.40 6.97 -2.52
CA GLU A 27 -14.12 5.59 -2.16
C GLU A 27 -14.63 4.62 -3.24
N GLY A 28 -13.80 3.63 -3.59
CA GLY A 28 -14.20 2.53 -4.47
C GLY A 28 -14.62 1.29 -3.70
N SER A 29 -14.69 0.16 -4.39
CA SER A 29 -15.02 -1.11 -3.73
C SER A 29 -13.95 -1.51 -2.72
N GLY A 30 -14.35 -2.03 -1.55
CA GLY A 30 -13.46 -2.69 -0.60
C GLY A 30 -13.36 -4.21 -0.87
N ASN A 31 -12.48 -4.88 -0.14
CA ASN A 31 -12.34 -6.33 -0.10
C ASN A 31 -12.34 -6.83 1.35
N VAL A 32 -12.77 -8.08 1.53
CA VAL A 32 -12.36 -8.93 2.64
C VAL A 32 -11.43 -10.00 2.04
N HIS A 33 -10.38 -10.40 2.76
CA HIS A 33 -9.40 -11.37 2.32
C HIS A 33 -9.46 -12.66 3.16
N PRO A 34 -10.45 -13.54 2.94
CA PRO A 34 -10.53 -14.84 3.61
C PRO A 34 -9.26 -15.66 3.44
N GLY A 35 -8.84 -16.36 4.49
CA GLY A 35 -7.57 -17.07 4.62
C GLY A 35 -6.36 -16.18 4.96
N GLN A 36 -6.45 -14.88 4.70
CA GLN A 36 -5.45 -13.90 5.16
C GLN A 36 -5.86 -13.19 6.45
N GLY A 37 -7.15 -13.00 6.68
CA GLY A 37 -7.66 -12.35 7.90
C GLY A 37 -7.62 -10.83 7.89
N THR A 38 -7.61 -10.20 6.70
CA THR A 38 -7.65 -8.73 6.59
C THR A 38 -8.86 -8.24 5.80
N ALA A 39 -9.22 -6.97 5.96
CA ALA A 39 -10.20 -6.29 5.14
C ALA A 39 -9.75 -4.85 4.87
N ASN A 40 -10.30 -4.25 3.81
CA ASN A 40 -9.86 -2.94 3.36
C ASN A 40 -10.98 -1.98 2.91
N ARG A 41 -10.59 -0.70 2.83
CA ARG A 41 -11.26 0.38 2.09
C ARG A 41 -10.26 0.94 1.08
N ARG A 42 -10.69 1.36 -0.12
CA ARG A 42 -9.76 1.71 -1.21
C ARG A 42 -10.12 2.99 -1.94
N PHE A 43 -9.10 3.75 -2.33
CA PHE A 43 -9.21 5.00 -3.08
C PHE A 43 -8.31 4.92 -4.32
N PHE A 44 -8.93 5.01 -5.50
CA PHE A 44 -8.26 4.67 -6.77
C PHE A 44 -7.82 5.90 -7.55
N PHE A 45 -6.58 5.88 -8.00
CA PHE A 45 -5.99 6.80 -8.96
C PHE A 45 -5.75 6.06 -10.27
N ALA A 46 -5.40 6.76 -11.35
CA ALA A 46 -5.24 6.13 -12.66
C ALA A 46 -4.18 5.01 -12.65
N ASN A 47 -3.05 5.24 -11.97
CA ASN A 47 -1.90 4.35 -11.99
C ASN A 47 -1.76 3.41 -10.78
N ALA A 48 -2.37 3.74 -9.64
CA ALA A 48 -2.28 3.02 -8.37
C ALA A 48 -3.49 3.31 -7.46
N PHE A 49 -3.58 2.64 -6.30
CA PHE A 49 -4.59 2.97 -5.28
C PHE A 49 -4.00 3.02 -3.87
N ILE A 50 -4.70 3.72 -2.99
CA ILE A 50 -4.45 3.71 -1.55
C ILE A 50 -5.44 2.73 -0.92
N GLU A 51 -4.91 1.79 -0.15
CA GLU A 51 -5.64 0.80 0.63
C GLU A 51 -5.55 1.15 2.12
N LEU A 52 -6.69 1.26 2.79
CA LEU A 52 -6.74 1.32 4.25
C LEU A 52 -7.02 -0.09 4.74
N LEU A 53 -6.06 -0.72 5.42
CA LEU A 53 -6.03 -2.14 5.72
C LEU A 53 -6.09 -2.38 7.23
N TRP A 54 -6.90 -3.34 7.67
CA TRP A 54 -7.00 -3.76 9.07
C TRP A 54 -7.14 -5.28 9.20
N ILE A 55 -6.90 -5.81 10.40
CA ILE A 55 -7.14 -7.21 10.75
C ILE A 55 -8.65 -7.41 10.92
N ALA A 56 -9.23 -8.30 10.12
CA ALA A 56 -10.64 -8.65 10.15
C ALA A 56 -10.91 -10.01 10.82
N ASP A 57 -9.91 -10.90 10.84
CA ASP A 57 -9.98 -12.20 11.49
C ASP A 57 -8.61 -12.56 12.11
N GLU A 58 -8.57 -12.65 13.44
CA GLU A 58 -7.34 -12.96 14.19
C GLU A 58 -6.84 -14.38 13.97
N ALA A 59 -7.74 -15.36 13.80
CA ALA A 59 -7.31 -16.73 13.58
C ALA A 59 -6.65 -16.90 12.20
N GLU A 60 -7.20 -16.25 11.18
CA GLU A 60 -6.67 -16.30 9.82
C GLU A 60 -5.32 -15.57 9.69
N VAL A 61 -5.16 -14.39 10.32
CA VAL A 61 -3.89 -13.65 10.24
C VAL A 61 -2.75 -14.39 10.96
N HIS A 62 -3.06 -15.20 11.97
CA HIS A 62 -2.11 -16.07 12.66
C HIS A 62 -1.88 -17.44 11.98
N SER A 63 -2.60 -17.74 10.90
CA SER A 63 -2.47 -19.01 10.19
C SER A 63 -1.04 -19.26 9.70
N ALA A 64 -0.67 -20.54 9.52
CA ALA A 64 0.64 -20.91 9.01
C ALA A 64 0.95 -20.31 7.62
N GLN A 65 -0.10 -20.05 6.82
CA GLN A 65 0.03 -19.43 5.50
C GLN A 65 0.33 -17.93 5.60
N THR A 66 -0.34 -17.21 6.50
CA THR A 66 -0.25 -15.74 6.58
C THR A 66 0.81 -15.26 7.55
N ARG A 67 1.10 -16.00 8.62
CA ARG A 67 2.12 -15.65 9.62
C ARG A 67 3.48 -15.22 9.02
N PRO A 68 4.04 -15.86 7.98
CA PRO A 68 5.32 -15.43 7.39
C PRO A 68 5.32 -14.00 6.82
N THR A 69 4.14 -13.46 6.48
CA THR A 69 3.99 -12.09 5.96
C THR A 69 4.17 -11.01 7.03
N MET A 70 4.08 -11.41 8.31
CA MET A 70 4.04 -10.53 9.48
C MET A 70 2.88 -9.51 9.44
N LEU A 71 1.79 -9.80 8.72
CA LEU A 71 0.63 -8.91 8.65
C LEU A 71 0.02 -8.65 10.03
N HIS A 72 0.02 -9.63 10.94
CA HIS A 72 -0.44 -9.44 12.31
C HIS A 72 0.38 -8.35 13.02
N GLU A 73 1.71 -8.47 13.02
CA GLU A 73 2.60 -7.52 13.69
C GLU A 73 2.55 -6.13 13.05
N ARG A 74 2.38 -6.07 11.72
CA ARG A 74 2.33 -4.81 10.96
C ARG A 74 1.01 -4.07 11.16
N LEU A 75 -0.10 -4.81 11.24
CA LEU A 75 -1.45 -4.25 11.36
C LEU A 75 -1.93 -4.11 12.82
N SER A 76 -1.23 -4.69 13.79
CA SER A 76 -1.47 -4.47 15.21
C SER A 76 -1.00 -3.08 15.65
N ASP A 77 -1.53 -2.59 16.77
CA ASP A 77 -1.05 -1.37 17.42
C ASP A 77 0.41 -1.55 17.87
N GLY A 78 1.30 -0.63 17.51
CA GLY A 78 2.72 -0.70 17.88
C GLY A 78 3.64 0.14 17.00
N ALA A 79 4.95 -0.06 17.20
CA ALA A 79 6.03 0.69 16.55
C ALA A 79 6.35 0.22 15.11
N ALA A 80 5.72 -0.86 14.64
CA ALA A 80 5.85 -1.29 13.25
C ALA A 80 5.40 -0.18 12.29
N SER A 81 6.06 -0.12 11.13
CA SER A 81 5.68 0.78 10.05
C SER A 81 4.24 0.47 9.65
N PRO A 82 3.34 1.48 9.63
CA PRO A 82 1.94 1.27 9.30
C PRO A 82 1.72 1.11 7.79
N PHE A 83 2.76 0.90 6.99
CA PHE A 83 2.67 0.97 5.53
C PHE A 83 3.02 -0.35 4.87
N GLY A 84 2.54 -0.51 3.65
CA GLY A 84 3.11 -1.46 2.69
C GLY A 84 3.03 -0.94 1.27
N ILE A 85 4.00 -1.31 0.46
CA ILE A 85 4.11 -0.91 -0.94
C ILE A 85 4.13 -2.15 -1.81
N CYS A 86 3.08 -2.28 -2.63
CA CYS A 86 3.01 -3.24 -3.71
C CYS A 86 3.63 -2.66 -4.97
N PHE A 87 4.50 -3.44 -5.58
CA PHE A 87 5.05 -3.16 -6.88
C PHE A 87 4.45 -4.10 -7.94
N ARG A 88 4.48 -3.64 -9.19
CA ARG A 88 4.18 -4.40 -10.40
C ARG A 88 5.29 -4.19 -11.43
N PRO A 89 5.39 -5.04 -12.47
CA PRO A 89 6.33 -4.81 -13.57
C PRO A 89 6.11 -3.45 -14.24
N ALA A 90 7.19 -2.72 -14.54
CA ALA A 90 7.16 -1.57 -15.44
C ALA A 90 7.13 -2.01 -16.91
N HIS A 91 7.78 -3.15 -17.20
CA HIS A 91 7.83 -3.78 -18.52
C HIS A 91 7.52 -5.28 -18.41
N SER A 92 7.14 -5.91 -19.52
CA SER A 92 6.88 -7.36 -19.55
C SER A 92 8.11 -8.14 -19.11
N ALA A 93 7.92 -9.13 -18.24
CA ALA A 93 8.96 -10.01 -17.68
C ALA A 93 9.91 -9.38 -16.63
N GLU A 94 9.64 -8.16 -16.15
CA GLU A 94 10.38 -7.61 -15.01
C GLU A 94 9.98 -8.31 -13.70
N GLY A 95 10.96 -8.68 -12.87
CA GLY A 95 10.77 -9.25 -11.53
C GLY A 95 10.98 -8.23 -10.39
N PRO A 96 10.84 -8.66 -9.13
CA PRO A 96 11.11 -7.79 -7.98
C PRO A 96 12.59 -7.40 -7.90
N ALA A 97 12.88 -6.15 -7.51
CA ALA A 97 14.25 -5.66 -7.32
C ALA A 97 14.90 -6.15 -6.01
N PHE A 98 14.16 -6.88 -5.18
CA PHE A 98 14.58 -7.41 -3.89
C PHE A 98 14.23 -8.89 -3.79
N ALA A 99 14.95 -9.62 -2.93
CA ALA A 99 14.67 -11.03 -2.68
C ALA A 99 13.26 -11.19 -2.10
N THR A 100 12.51 -12.16 -2.60
CA THR A 100 11.14 -12.44 -2.15
C THR A 100 10.94 -13.91 -1.80
N PHE A 101 9.96 -14.19 -0.95
CA PHE A 101 9.33 -15.51 -0.87
C PHE A 101 7.93 -15.45 -1.46
N ASP A 102 7.45 -16.60 -1.94
CA ASP A 102 6.13 -16.72 -2.56
C ASP A 102 5.04 -16.83 -1.49
N TYR A 103 4.06 -15.94 -1.57
CA TYR A 103 2.84 -15.97 -0.80
C TYR A 103 1.64 -16.17 -1.73
N ALA A 104 0.90 -17.26 -1.53
CA ALA A 104 -0.20 -17.68 -2.39
C ALA A 104 -1.47 -17.97 -1.56
N PRO A 105 -2.14 -16.92 -1.04
CA PRO A 105 -3.39 -17.08 -0.30
C PRO A 105 -4.51 -17.58 -1.20
N SER A 106 -5.48 -18.28 -0.61
CA SER A 106 -6.57 -18.95 -1.33
C SER A 106 -7.51 -18.03 -2.10
N TYR A 107 -7.57 -16.74 -1.74
CA TYR A 107 -8.37 -15.74 -2.47
C TYR A 107 -7.77 -15.37 -3.84
N LEU A 108 -6.50 -15.70 -4.11
CA LEU A 108 -5.90 -15.46 -5.41
C LEU A 108 -6.33 -16.52 -6.43
N PRO A 109 -6.47 -16.14 -7.72
CA PRO A 109 -6.66 -17.12 -8.78
C PRO A 109 -5.57 -18.20 -8.79
N PRO A 110 -5.89 -19.46 -9.15
CA PRO A 110 -4.91 -20.53 -9.21
C PRO A 110 -3.65 -20.16 -10.01
N GLY A 111 -2.48 -20.43 -9.44
CA GLY A 111 -1.18 -20.13 -10.05
C GLY A 111 -0.66 -18.71 -9.82
N MET A 112 -1.48 -17.79 -9.31
CA MET A 112 -1.02 -16.47 -8.89
C MET A 112 -0.33 -16.52 -7.52
N ARG A 113 0.66 -15.63 -7.36
CA ARG A 113 1.43 -15.47 -6.13
C ARG A 113 1.84 -14.02 -5.97
N ILE A 114 2.08 -13.64 -4.72
CA ILE A 114 2.63 -12.35 -4.31
C ILE A 114 4.04 -12.62 -3.81
N GLY A 115 5.03 -11.94 -4.39
CA GLY A 115 6.40 -11.98 -3.89
C GLY A 115 6.55 -11.01 -2.72
N ILE A 116 6.64 -11.50 -1.49
CA ILE A 116 6.86 -10.67 -0.30
C ILE A 116 8.36 -10.58 -0.03
N ALA A 117 8.87 -9.39 0.25
CA ALA A 117 10.30 -9.21 0.53
C ALA A 117 10.77 -10.07 1.70
N ALA A 118 11.84 -10.81 1.47
CA ALA A 118 12.50 -11.59 2.50
C ALA A 118 13.28 -10.67 3.44
N ASN A 119 13.17 -10.91 4.76
CA ASN A 119 13.96 -10.24 5.80
C ASN A 119 13.79 -8.71 5.88
N ALA A 120 12.66 -8.16 5.43
CA ALA A 120 12.33 -6.75 5.64
C ALA A 120 11.90 -6.52 7.12
N PRO A 121 12.56 -5.61 7.86
CA PRO A 121 12.21 -5.37 9.26
C PRO A 121 10.83 -4.72 9.41
N LEU A 122 10.23 -4.83 10.61
CA LEU A 122 8.96 -4.18 10.93
C LEU A 122 9.06 -2.65 10.97
N SER A 123 10.26 -2.08 11.09
CA SER A 123 10.47 -0.63 11.00
C SER A 123 10.33 -0.07 9.59
N GLU A 124 10.21 -0.93 8.58
CA GLU A 124 9.99 -0.53 7.19
C GLU A 124 8.59 -0.90 6.72
N PRO A 125 8.07 -0.22 5.67
CA PRO A 125 6.90 -0.70 4.95
C PRO A 125 7.02 -2.17 4.56
N MET A 126 5.90 -2.88 4.51
CA MET A 126 5.86 -4.19 3.87
C MET A 126 6.14 -4.03 2.38
N TRP A 127 7.21 -4.65 1.88
CA TRP A 127 7.54 -4.62 0.44
C TRP A 127 7.02 -5.88 -0.23
N PHE A 128 6.25 -5.73 -1.30
CA PHE A 128 5.74 -6.87 -2.03
C PHE A 128 5.54 -6.58 -3.51
N PHE A 129 5.43 -7.63 -4.31
CA PHE A 129 5.43 -7.56 -5.76
C PHE A 129 4.38 -8.51 -6.36
N VAL A 130 3.61 -8.02 -7.33
CA VAL A 130 2.60 -8.79 -8.06
C VAL A 130 2.93 -8.77 -9.55
N ALA A 131 3.39 -9.90 -10.08
CA ALA A 131 3.86 -10.02 -11.46
C ALA A 131 2.75 -9.80 -12.51
N THR A 132 1.49 -9.97 -12.14
CA THR A 132 0.31 -9.79 -13.01
C THR A 132 -0.43 -8.47 -12.74
N GLY A 133 0.13 -7.61 -11.89
CA GLY A 133 -0.47 -6.33 -11.51
C GLY A 133 -0.65 -5.40 -12.72
N LYS A 134 -1.75 -4.63 -12.70
CA LYS A 134 -2.08 -3.64 -13.73
C LYS A 134 -2.54 -2.36 -13.05
N ALA A 135 -2.20 -1.22 -13.64
CA ALA A 135 -2.75 0.07 -13.25
C ALA A 135 -4.30 0.03 -13.22
N PRO A 136 -4.96 0.68 -12.24
CA PRO A 136 -6.42 0.71 -12.16
C PRO A 136 -7.12 1.20 -13.43
N GLU A 137 -6.55 2.16 -14.17
CA GLU A 137 -7.11 2.64 -15.44
C GLU A 137 -7.14 1.57 -16.55
N ALA A 138 -6.25 0.57 -16.46
CA ALA A 138 -6.14 -0.53 -17.41
C ALA A 138 -6.96 -1.78 -16.99
N TRP A 139 -7.73 -1.68 -15.91
CA TRP A 139 -8.61 -2.76 -15.48
C TRP A 139 -9.80 -2.94 -16.44
N PRO A 140 -10.30 -4.17 -16.59
CA PRO A 140 -11.46 -4.43 -17.45
C PRO A 140 -12.70 -3.74 -16.88
N VAL A 141 -13.70 -3.51 -17.74
CA VAL A 141 -14.87 -2.67 -17.43
C VAL A 141 -15.63 -3.17 -16.20
N GLU A 142 -15.69 -4.49 -16.02
CA GLU A 142 -16.38 -5.15 -14.90
C GLU A 142 -15.72 -4.88 -13.55
N ARG A 143 -14.45 -4.45 -13.55
CA ARG A 143 -13.66 -4.13 -12.35
C ARG A 143 -13.39 -2.63 -12.21
N ARG A 144 -13.98 -1.79 -13.06
CA ARG A 144 -13.73 -0.34 -13.07
C ARG A 144 -14.06 0.26 -11.69
N GLN A 145 -13.17 1.14 -11.23
CA GLN A 145 -13.30 1.84 -9.95
C GLN A 145 -13.50 3.33 -10.18
N PRO A 146 -14.04 4.07 -9.19
CA PRO A 146 -14.05 5.53 -9.24
C PRO A 146 -12.60 6.04 -9.14
N LEU A 147 -12.10 6.55 -10.26
CA LEU A 147 -10.82 7.27 -10.30
C LEU A 147 -11.00 8.70 -9.75
N GLN A 148 -9.92 9.39 -9.41
CA GLN A 148 -9.97 10.78 -8.89
C GLN A 148 -9.80 11.94 -9.91
N PRO A 149 -10.07 11.82 -11.24
CA PRO A 149 -9.73 12.89 -12.20
C PRO A 149 -10.50 14.18 -11.94
N ALA A 150 -11.72 14.11 -11.39
CA ALA A 150 -12.53 15.28 -11.07
C ALA A 150 -11.98 16.08 -9.87
N HIS A 151 -11.15 15.46 -9.02
CA HIS A 151 -10.55 16.11 -7.85
C HIS A 151 -9.15 16.69 -8.14
N GLY A 152 -8.70 16.59 -9.40
CA GLY A 152 -7.41 17.10 -9.85
C GLY A 152 -6.22 16.33 -9.29
N LEU A 153 -6.43 15.11 -8.80
CA LEU A 153 -5.39 14.14 -8.46
C LEU A 153 -5.56 12.94 -9.42
N THR A 154 -4.61 12.72 -10.32
CA THR A 154 -4.76 11.68 -11.34
C THR A 154 -3.81 10.53 -11.10
N ASN A 155 -2.53 10.81 -10.90
CA ASN A 155 -1.49 9.80 -10.73
C ASN A 155 -0.70 10.01 -9.46
N ILE A 156 -0.39 8.94 -8.74
CA ILE A 156 0.68 8.94 -7.74
C ILE A 156 2.02 8.99 -8.48
N SER A 157 2.72 10.12 -8.41
CA SER A 157 3.98 10.36 -9.13
C SER A 157 5.22 10.14 -8.27
N GLY A 158 5.08 10.06 -6.95
CA GLY A 158 6.20 9.87 -6.04
C GLY A 158 5.75 9.45 -4.65
N LEU A 159 6.63 8.74 -3.96
CA LEU A 159 6.49 8.40 -2.55
C LEU A 159 7.81 8.73 -1.84
N LYS A 160 7.69 9.27 -0.64
CA LYS A 160 8.82 9.53 0.24
C LYS A 160 8.48 9.12 1.67
N PHE A 161 9.32 8.28 2.26
CA PHE A 161 9.13 7.78 3.61
C PHE A 161 10.05 8.45 4.62
N THR A 162 9.56 8.62 5.84
CA THR A 162 10.41 8.90 6.98
C THR A 162 10.93 7.60 7.58
N ALA A 163 12.24 7.38 7.52
CA ALA A 163 12.93 6.23 8.08
C ALA A 163 13.19 6.44 9.57
N THR A 164 12.67 5.53 10.40
CA THR A 164 12.88 5.52 11.85
C THR A 164 14.03 4.62 12.31
N ALA A 165 14.63 3.88 11.37
CA ALA A 165 15.75 2.97 11.59
C ALA A 165 16.61 2.85 10.31
N PRO A 166 17.82 2.23 10.37
CA PRO A 166 18.62 1.96 9.19
C PRO A 166 17.90 1.10 8.14
N LEU A 167 18.06 1.46 6.86
CA LEU A 167 17.38 0.80 5.74
C LEU A 167 18.00 -0.56 5.37
N SER A 168 17.13 -1.55 5.21
CA SER A 168 17.40 -2.89 4.69
C SER A 168 17.79 -2.86 3.21
N PRO A 169 18.35 -3.97 2.69
CA PRO A 169 18.59 -4.11 1.25
C PRO A 169 17.31 -3.96 0.41
N ALA A 170 16.16 -4.44 0.91
CA ALA A 170 14.89 -4.35 0.19
C ALA A 170 14.41 -2.90 0.06
N ALA A 171 14.46 -2.11 1.14
CA ALA A 171 14.14 -0.69 1.10
C ALA A 171 15.06 0.08 0.12
N ARG A 172 16.37 -0.19 0.14
CA ARG A 172 17.33 0.46 -0.78
C ARG A 172 17.07 0.08 -2.24
N ALA A 173 16.72 -1.18 -2.51
CA ALA A 173 16.44 -1.67 -3.85
C ALA A 173 15.05 -1.25 -4.38
N SER A 174 14.14 -0.82 -3.51
CA SER A 174 12.79 -0.39 -3.89
C SER A 174 12.77 0.84 -4.81
N GLY A 175 13.82 1.67 -4.76
CA GLY A 175 13.90 2.94 -5.48
C GLY A 175 13.06 4.07 -4.86
N ILE A 176 12.46 3.85 -3.69
CA ILE A 176 11.69 4.85 -2.95
C ILE A 176 12.63 5.78 -2.18
N GLU A 177 12.28 7.07 -2.10
CA GLU A 177 13.05 8.05 -1.32
C GLU A 177 12.79 7.88 0.18
N PHE A 178 13.86 8.02 0.98
CA PHE A 178 13.77 8.01 2.43
C PHE A 178 14.49 9.22 3.02
N THR A 179 13.89 9.80 4.07
CA THR A 179 14.54 10.79 4.94
C THR A 179 14.55 10.32 6.39
N PRO A 180 15.63 10.54 7.16
CA PRO A 180 15.64 10.18 8.58
C PRO A 180 14.61 10.97 9.38
N GLY A 181 14.00 10.34 10.39
CA GLY A 181 13.13 11.02 11.36
C GLY A 181 12.73 10.10 12.51
N SER A 182 11.95 10.65 13.46
CA SER A 182 11.58 9.94 14.70
C SER A 182 10.24 9.22 14.65
N ALA A 183 9.45 9.41 13.59
CA ALA A 183 8.13 8.82 13.43
C ALA A 183 7.86 8.42 11.98
N HIS A 184 7.09 7.35 11.79
CA HIS A 184 6.65 6.91 10.46
C HIS A 184 5.76 7.97 9.81
N LEU A 185 6.11 8.35 8.59
CA LEU A 185 5.37 9.32 7.78
C LEU A 185 5.56 8.97 6.31
N LEU A 186 4.49 9.07 5.53
CA LEU A 186 4.52 8.91 4.09
C LEU A 186 4.04 10.16 3.38
N GLU A 187 4.90 10.74 2.57
CA GLU A 187 4.54 11.81 1.64
C GLU A 187 4.19 11.19 0.28
N ILE A 188 2.99 11.51 -0.22
CA ILE A 188 2.47 11.03 -1.50
C ILE A 188 2.38 12.22 -2.45
N SER A 189 3.22 12.20 -3.47
CA SER A 189 3.22 13.21 -4.53
C SER A 189 2.26 12.78 -5.64
N PHE A 190 1.39 13.69 -6.05
CA PHE A 190 0.47 13.50 -7.16
C PHE A 190 0.85 14.39 -8.32
N ASP A 191 0.73 13.87 -9.54
CA ASP A 191 0.85 14.62 -10.80
C ASP A 191 2.12 15.48 -10.92
N ASN A 192 3.21 15.07 -10.26
CA ASN A 192 4.48 15.81 -10.12
C ASN A 192 4.35 17.15 -9.39
N GLU A 193 3.42 17.23 -8.44
CA GLU A 193 3.21 18.39 -7.54
C GLU A 193 2.94 19.69 -8.29
N LYS A 194 2.34 19.60 -9.49
CA LYS A 194 2.15 20.74 -10.41
C LYS A 194 1.37 21.90 -9.81
N ARG A 195 0.48 21.65 -8.83
CA ARG A 195 -0.31 22.71 -8.20
C ARG A 195 0.39 23.32 -7.00
N GLY A 196 1.47 22.71 -6.49
CA GLY A 196 2.25 23.19 -5.35
C GLY A 196 1.47 23.23 -4.03
N LEU A 197 0.40 22.43 -3.91
CA LEU A 197 -0.46 22.37 -2.73
C LEU A 197 -0.04 21.23 -1.81
N THR A 198 -0.43 21.34 -0.54
CA THR A 198 -0.15 20.32 0.46
C THR A 198 -1.35 20.10 1.36
N LYS A 199 -1.62 18.84 1.68
CA LYS A 199 -2.61 18.45 2.70
C LYS A 199 -1.96 17.48 3.67
N ASP A 200 -1.84 17.89 4.92
CA ASP A 200 -1.43 17.03 6.02
C ASP A 200 -2.67 16.39 6.65
N PHE A 201 -2.65 15.07 6.81
CA PHE A 201 -3.75 14.30 7.41
C PHE A 201 -3.49 13.92 8.87
N ARG A 202 -2.34 14.31 9.44
CA ARG A 202 -2.04 14.03 10.84
C ARG A 202 -2.96 14.82 11.78
N PRO A 203 -3.28 14.26 12.97
CA PRO A 203 -2.84 12.96 13.47
C PRO A 203 -3.67 11.77 12.97
N VAL A 204 -4.71 11.99 12.16
CA VAL A 204 -5.65 10.93 11.75
C VAL A 204 -4.97 9.87 10.89
N LEU A 205 -4.19 10.29 9.89
CA LEU A 205 -3.36 9.41 9.08
C LEU A 205 -1.91 9.94 9.09
N PRO A 206 -0.90 9.06 9.15
CA PRO A 206 0.52 9.46 9.08
C PRO A 206 0.94 9.74 7.62
N ILE A 207 0.15 10.51 6.88
CA ILE A 207 0.40 10.84 5.47
C ILE A 207 0.28 12.33 5.16
N ILE A 208 1.03 12.77 4.16
CA ILE A 208 0.94 14.11 3.58
C ILE A 208 0.75 13.95 2.08
N PHE A 209 -0.24 14.65 1.51
CA PHE A 209 -0.38 14.76 0.06
C PHE A 209 0.32 16.01 -0.44
N ARG A 210 1.07 15.89 -1.54
CA ARG A 210 1.65 16.99 -2.33
C ARG A 210 1.10 16.90 -3.74
N TYR A 211 0.53 17.98 -4.29
CA TYR A 211 -0.18 17.92 -5.58
C TYR A 211 -0.25 19.27 -6.26
#